data_AF-A0A7X7PYY0-F1
#
_entry.id   AF-A0A7X7PYY0-F1
#
_cell.length_a   1.000
_cell.length_b   1.000
_cell.length_c   1.000
_cell.angle_alpha   90.00
_cell.angle_beta   90.00
_cell.angle_gamma   90.00
#
_symmetry.space_group_name_H-M   'P 1'
#
loop_
_entity.id
_entity.type
_entity.pdbx_description
1 polymer ?
#
loop_
_entity_poly.entity_id
_entity_poly.type
_entity_poly.pdbx_seq_one_letter_code
_entity_poly.pdbx_strand_id
1 'polypeptide(L)'
;MRFKQPLVALGIALWALALNADSLDEAEVAALEARCEAAREERLKPLRDAEIAKCKADKRNDPEYCERFWSDYGDAVRLPNGRMQPRMFDDLPECVAAYEARRKLNFE
;
A
#
# COMPACT_ATOMS: atom_id res chain seq x y z
N MET A 1 -48.84 -49.87 -21.54
CA MET A 1 -47.60 -49.78 -22.35
C MET A 1 -47.08 -48.33 -22.34
N ARG A 2 -45.75 -48.16 -22.23
CA ARG A 2 -44.90 -46.98 -22.59
C ARG A 2 -44.79 -45.76 -21.63
N PHE A 3 -43.92 -45.91 -20.63
CA PHE A 3 -42.64 -45.19 -20.38
C PHE A 3 -42.44 -43.67 -20.66
N LYS A 4 -42.01 -42.97 -19.58
CA LYS A 4 -40.91 -41.96 -19.43
C LYS A 4 -41.29 -40.50 -19.06
N GLN A 5 -40.88 -40.09 -17.84
CA GLN A 5 -40.53 -38.71 -17.43
C GLN A 5 -39.21 -38.25 -18.10
N PRO A 6 -38.63 -37.07 -17.76
CA PRO A 6 -39.09 -35.68 -17.86
C PRO A 6 -38.11 -34.83 -18.71
N LEU A 7 -38.54 -33.75 -19.34
CA LEU A 7 -37.62 -32.82 -20.05
C LEU A 7 -37.49 -31.50 -19.28
N VAL A 8 -36.50 -31.48 -18.39
CA VAL A 8 -35.73 -30.29 -18.03
C VAL A 8 -34.88 -29.92 -19.25
N ALA A 9 -34.90 -28.67 -19.73
CA ALA A 9 -33.74 -27.96 -20.32
C ALA A 9 -34.12 -26.60 -20.96
N LEU A 10 -33.13 -25.70 -21.00
CA LEU A 10 -33.02 -24.39 -21.67
C LEU A 10 -33.63 -23.17 -20.94
N GLY A 11 -32.87 -22.17 -20.50
CA GLY A 11 -31.43 -21.94 -20.67
C GLY A 11 -30.97 -20.80 -19.75
N ILE A 12 -30.07 -21.14 -18.82
CA ILE A 12 -29.28 -20.18 -18.07
C ILE A 12 -28.12 -19.79 -19.00
N ALA A 13 -28.27 -18.68 -19.73
CA ALA A 13 -27.17 -18.05 -20.45
C ALA A 13 -26.39 -17.18 -19.46
N LEU A 14 -25.48 -17.83 -18.76
CA LEU A 14 -24.60 -17.23 -17.77
C LEU A 14 -23.28 -17.99 -17.90
N TRP A 15 -22.16 -17.27 -17.89
CA TRP A 15 -20.76 -17.72 -17.97
C TRP A 15 -20.17 -17.66 -19.40
N ALA A 16 -19.03 -17.03 -19.67
CA ALA A 16 -18.00 -16.46 -18.80
C ALA A 16 -17.35 -15.28 -19.52
N LEU A 17 -17.38 -14.09 -18.90
CA LEU A 17 -16.34 -13.10 -19.15
C LEU A 17 -15.13 -13.57 -18.34
N ALA A 18 -14.21 -14.26 -19.02
CA ALA A 18 -12.87 -14.45 -18.47
C ALA A 18 -12.26 -13.06 -18.29
N LEU A 19 -12.20 -12.60 -17.04
CA LEU A 19 -11.27 -11.55 -16.64
C LEU A 19 -9.88 -12.11 -16.93
N ASN A 20 -9.25 -11.66 -18.01
CA ASN A 20 -7.82 -11.85 -18.18
C ASN A 20 -7.17 -11.16 -16.97
N ALA A 21 -6.60 -11.96 -16.07
CA ALA A 21 -5.66 -11.44 -15.11
C ALA A 21 -4.40 -11.13 -15.91
N ASP A 22 -4.24 -9.87 -16.33
CA ASP A 22 -2.93 -9.40 -16.77
C ASP A 22 -2.01 -9.53 -15.55
N SER A 23 -0.99 -10.39 -15.67
CA SER A 23 0.10 -10.46 -14.71
C SER A 23 0.83 -9.13 -14.78
N LEU A 24 0.87 -8.39 -13.67
CA LEU A 24 1.59 -7.12 -13.62
C LEU A 24 3.08 -7.41 -13.77
N ASP A 25 3.77 -6.66 -14.64
CA ASP A 25 5.22 -6.73 -14.74
C ASP A 25 5.90 -5.86 -13.66
N GLU A 26 7.23 -5.93 -13.63
CA GLU A 26 7.99 -5.25 -12.59
C GLU A 26 7.96 -3.71 -12.71
N ALA A 27 7.76 -3.18 -13.92
CA ALA A 27 7.61 -1.75 -14.13
C ALA A 27 6.24 -1.25 -13.65
N GLU A 28 5.19 -2.05 -13.84
CA GLU A 28 3.84 -1.73 -13.36
C GLU A 28 3.74 -1.77 -11.83
N VAL A 29 4.37 -2.76 -11.19
CA VAL A 29 4.47 -2.83 -9.72
C VAL A 29 5.25 -1.63 -9.19
N ALA A 30 6.40 -1.29 -9.79
CA ALA A 30 7.18 -0.11 -9.39
C ALA A 30 6.38 1.19 -9.53
N ALA A 31 5.51 1.31 -10.54
CA ALA A 31 4.63 2.47 -10.69
C ALA A 31 3.54 2.55 -9.61
N LEU A 32 3.06 1.41 -9.09
CA LEU A 32 2.17 1.38 -7.92
C LEU A 32 2.91 1.80 -6.64
N GLU A 33 4.12 1.28 -6.44
CA GLU A 33 4.98 1.64 -5.29
C GLU A 33 5.30 3.14 -5.28
N ALA A 34 5.65 3.72 -6.44
CA ALA A 34 5.89 5.16 -6.55
C ALA A 34 4.65 6.01 -6.21
N ARG A 35 3.45 5.55 -6.60
CA ARG A 35 2.18 6.21 -6.24
C ARG A 35 1.91 6.13 -4.73
N CYS A 36 2.18 4.98 -4.12
CA CYS A 36 2.12 4.84 -2.67
C CYS A 36 3.06 5.84 -1.98
N GLU A 37 4.33 5.89 -2.36
CA GLU A 37 5.28 6.80 -1.71
C GLU A 37 4.94 8.27 -1.91
N ALA A 38 4.44 8.66 -3.09
CA ALA A 38 3.96 10.02 -3.31
C ALA A 38 2.77 10.38 -2.39
N ALA A 39 1.78 9.49 -2.27
CA ALA A 39 0.63 9.70 -1.39
C ALA A 39 1.02 9.71 0.10
N ARG A 40 1.99 8.89 0.50
CA ARG A 40 2.56 8.89 1.85
C ARG A 40 3.27 10.21 2.13
N GLU A 41 4.13 10.68 1.24
CA GLU A 41 4.91 11.90 1.45
C GLU A 41 4.00 13.14 1.53
N GLU A 42 2.92 13.22 0.74
CA GLU A 42 1.93 14.30 0.84
C GLU A 42 1.31 14.40 2.25
N ARG A 43 1.09 13.25 2.91
CA ARG A 43 0.51 13.18 4.26
C ARG A 43 1.56 13.32 5.36
N LEU A 44 2.76 12.80 5.14
CA LEU A 44 3.88 12.85 6.09
C LEU A 44 4.46 14.24 6.22
N LYS A 45 4.66 14.93 5.10
CA LYS A 45 5.33 16.23 5.06
C LYS A 45 4.79 17.25 6.07
N PRO A 46 3.48 17.53 6.14
CA PRO A 46 2.97 18.51 7.11
C PRO A 46 3.19 18.09 8.57
N LEU A 47 3.20 16.79 8.87
CA LEU A 47 3.46 16.28 10.22
C LEU A 47 4.95 16.36 10.57
N ARG A 48 5.82 15.99 9.63
CA ARG A 48 7.28 16.11 9.75
C ARG A 48 7.69 17.57 9.96
N ASP A 49 7.15 18.47 9.14
CA ASP A 49 7.40 19.91 9.24
C ASP A 49 6.95 20.47 10.61
N ALA A 50 5.83 19.96 11.16
CA ALA A 50 5.34 20.37 12.48
C ALA A 50 6.28 19.92 13.62
N GLU A 51 6.80 18.69 13.59
CA GLU A 51 7.76 18.22 14.59
C GLU A 51 9.12 18.94 14.47
N ILE A 52 9.57 19.24 13.24
CA ILE A 52 10.76 20.08 13.01
C ILE A 52 10.56 21.48 13.59
N ALA A 53 9.43 22.12 13.31
CA ALA A 53 9.12 23.46 13.82
C ALA A 53 9.09 23.48 15.35
N LYS A 54 8.48 22.47 15.97
CA LYS A 54 8.45 22.27 17.42
C LYS A 54 9.85 22.07 18.00
N CYS A 55 10.71 21.28 17.34
CA CYS A 55 12.11 21.11 17.73
C CYS A 55 12.88 22.43 17.71
N LYS A 56 12.72 23.21 16.65
CA LYS A 56 13.38 24.52 16.47
C LYS A 56 12.87 25.60 17.43
N ALA A 57 11.68 25.43 18.00
CA ALA A 57 11.15 26.37 18.98
C ALA A 57 11.94 26.35 20.31
N ASP A 58 12.63 25.25 20.65
CA ASP A 58 13.58 25.22 21.76
C ASP A 58 14.92 25.82 21.30
N LYS A 59 15.27 26.98 21.88
CA LYS A 59 16.50 27.73 21.55
C LYS A 59 17.80 26.97 21.85
N ARG A 60 17.74 25.84 22.56
CA ARG A 60 18.90 24.99 22.83
C ARG A 60 19.21 24.04 21.69
N ASN A 61 18.27 23.82 20.77
CA ASN A 61 18.46 22.93 19.64
C ASN A 61 19.10 23.66 18.47
N ASP A 62 20.06 23.00 17.84
CA ASP A 62 20.60 23.43 16.56
C ASP A 62 19.55 23.21 15.44
N PRO A 63 19.25 24.22 14.59
CA PRO A 63 18.25 24.07 13.54
C PRO A 63 18.56 22.94 12.55
N GLU A 64 19.82 22.71 12.20
CA GLU A 64 20.20 21.62 11.29
C GLU A 64 20.04 20.24 11.96
N TYR A 65 20.33 20.14 13.26
CA TYR A 65 20.03 18.94 14.03
C TYR A 65 18.55 18.59 13.95
N CYS A 66 17.64 19.55 14.13
CA CYS A 66 16.21 19.29 14.04
C CYS A 66 15.79 18.73 12.68
N GLU A 67 16.31 19.29 11.58
CA GLU A 67 16.03 18.79 10.21
C GLU A 67 16.51 17.35 10.02
N ARG A 68 17.75 17.05 10.45
CA ARG A 68 18.32 15.70 10.34
C ARG A 68 17.58 14.70 11.24
N PHE A 69 17.27 15.10 12.46
CA PHE A 69 16.66 14.23 13.48
C PHE A 69 15.25 13.79 13.09
N TRP A 70 14.49 14.63 12.41
CA TRP A 70 13.13 14.32 11.97
C TRP A 70 13.05 13.91 10.49
N SER A 71 14.18 13.71 9.81
CA SER A 71 14.21 13.42 8.37
C SER A 71 13.50 12.11 8.00
N ASP A 72 13.56 11.11 8.88
CA ASP A 72 12.94 9.79 8.77
C ASP A 72 11.60 9.68 9.52
N TYR A 73 11.00 10.82 9.89
CA TYR A 73 9.71 10.82 10.58
C TYR A 73 8.65 10.07 9.78
N GLY A 74 8.07 9.05 10.43
CA GLY A 74 7.02 8.21 9.86
C GLY A 74 7.53 6.98 9.11
N ASP A 75 8.84 6.74 9.06
CA ASP A 75 9.43 5.52 8.53
C ASP A 75 9.34 4.34 9.51
N ALA A 76 9.69 3.15 9.03
CA ALA A 76 9.67 1.94 9.83
C ALA A 76 10.87 1.94 10.78
N VAL A 77 10.58 1.87 12.08
CA VAL A 77 11.62 1.84 13.11
C VAL A 77 11.61 0.50 13.83
N ARG A 78 12.79 -0.03 14.12
CA ARG A 78 12.93 -1.20 14.98
C ARG A 78 12.76 -0.78 16.43
N LEU A 79 11.73 -1.31 17.09
CA LEU A 79 11.45 -1.07 18.49
C LEU A 79 12.42 -1.85 19.41
N PRO A 80 12.60 -1.43 20.68
CA PRO A 80 13.46 -2.14 21.64
C PRO A 80 13.08 -3.59 21.88
N ASN A 81 11.81 -3.96 21.66
CA ASN A 81 11.32 -5.34 21.77
C ASN A 81 11.61 -6.20 20.51
N GLY A 82 12.38 -5.67 19.55
CA GLY A 82 12.75 -6.36 18.31
C GLY A 82 11.67 -6.35 17.22
N ARG A 83 10.47 -5.85 17.51
CA ARG A 83 9.40 -5.70 16.50
C ARG A 83 9.68 -4.49 15.62
N MET A 84 9.27 -4.56 14.36
CA MET A 84 9.21 -3.39 13.49
C MET A 84 7.91 -2.63 13.77
N GLN A 85 8.01 -1.33 14.02
CA GLN A 85 6.88 -0.43 13.91
C GLN A 85 6.58 -0.24 12.41
N PRO A 86 5.32 -0.41 11.97
CA PRO A 86 4.96 -0.14 10.58
C PRO A 86 5.17 1.33 10.24
N ARG A 87 5.40 1.63 8.95
CA ARG A 87 5.51 3.02 8.52
C ARG A 87 4.13 3.69 8.63
N MET A 88 4.10 4.99 8.86
CA MET A 88 2.84 5.73 8.87
C MET A 88 2.21 5.72 7.47
N PHE A 89 0.88 5.70 7.39
CA PHE A 89 0.14 5.74 6.11
C PHE A 89 0.42 4.57 5.15
N ASP A 90 0.90 3.42 5.64
CA ASP A 90 0.99 2.20 4.83
C ASP A 90 -0.38 1.59 4.51
N ASP A 91 -1.45 2.04 5.17
CA ASP A 91 -2.84 1.61 4.99
C ASP A 91 -3.60 2.39 3.90
N LEU A 92 -2.93 3.34 3.23
CA LEU A 92 -3.54 4.05 2.11
C LEU A 92 -3.91 3.10 0.97
N PRO A 93 -5.02 3.35 0.25
CA PRO A 93 -5.47 2.47 -0.84
C PRO A 93 -4.38 2.18 -1.88
N GLU A 94 -3.57 3.19 -2.22
CA GLU A 94 -2.46 3.08 -3.17
C GLU A 94 -1.35 2.17 -2.63
N CYS A 95 -1.09 2.21 -1.32
CA CYS A 95 -0.08 1.39 -0.65
C CYS A 95 -0.54 -0.06 -0.48
N VAL A 96 -1.81 -0.28 -0.15
CA VAL A 96 -2.41 -1.62 -0.15
C VAL A 96 -2.34 -2.24 -1.54
N ALA A 97 -2.71 -1.48 -2.59
CA ALA A 97 -2.62 -1.95 -3.97
C ALA A 97 -1.18 -2.29 -4.38
N ALA A 98 -0.20 -1.45 -4.05
CA ALA A 98 1.21 -1.70 -4.31
C ALA A 98 1.71 -2.97 -3.59
N TYR A 99 1.37 -3.13 -2.31
CA TYR A 99 1.73 -4.31 -1.52
C TYR A 99 1.13 -5.59 -2.12
N GLU A 100 -0.14 -5.56 -2.50
CA GLU A 100 -0.80 -6.72 -3.10
C GLU A 100 -0.21 -7.08 -4.47
N ALA A 101 0.13 -6.08 -5.28
CA ALA A 101 0.78 -6.28 -6.58
C ALA A 101 2.17 -6.91 -6.43
N ARG A 102 3.01 -6.36 -5.55
CA ARG A 102 4.33 -6.91 -5.21
C ARG A 102 4.23 -8.34 -4.67
N ARG A 103 3.24 -8.60 -3.82
CA ARG A 103 2.98 -9.95 -3.30
C ARG A 103 2.50 -10.92 -4.38
N LYS A 104 1.80 -10.49 -5.43
CA LYS A 104 1.44 -11.40 -6.53
C LYS A 104 2.67 -11.71 -7.38
N LEU A 105 3.41 -10.68 -7.79
CA LEU A 105 4.59 -10.84 -8.64
C LEU A 105 5.67 -11.75 -8.03
N ASN A 106 5.88 -11.69 -6.71
CA ASN A 106 6.89 -12.53 -6.04
C ASN A 106 6.49 -14.01 -5.87
N PHE A 107 5.22 -14.35 -6.09
CA PHE A 107 4.68 -15.69 -5.90
C PHE A 107 4.14 -16.30 -7.21
N GLU A 108 4.24 -15.58 -8.32
CA GLU A 108 4.05 -16.04 -9.70
C GLU A 108 5.40 -16.50 -10.29
#